data_AF-A0A4S0WEH0-F1
#
_entry.id   AF-A0A4S0WEH0-F1
#
_cell.length_a   1.000
_cell.length_b   1.000
_cell.length_c   1.000
_cell.angle_alpha   90.00
_cell.angle_beta   90.00
_cell.angle_gamma   90.00
#
_symmetry.space_group_name_H-M   'P 1'
#
loop_
_entity.id
_entity.type
_entity.pdbx_description
1 polymer ?
#
loop_
_entity_poly.entity_id
_entity_poly.type
_entity_poly.pdbx_seq_one_letter_code
_entity_poly.pdbx_strand_id
1 'polypeptide(L)' 'MRTWQIERRKRTRHLIELGGLVVKAGIVELINDDRAIIYGAMLWVAAKLQSHEGEHARNIWAVRGKQALDAELRKSKGEV' A
#
# COMPACT_ATOMS: atom_id res chain seq x y z
N MET A 1 28.27 -3.52 12.20
CA MET A 1 27.86 -3.48 10.77
C MET A 1 28.20 -2.12 10.20
N ARG A 2 28.68 -2.03 8.94
CA ARG A 2 28.90 -0.73 8.29
C ARG A 2 27.55 -0.03 8.10
N THR A 3 27.45 1.25 8.43
CA THR A 3 26.22 2.06 8.39
C THR A 3 25.44 1.91 7.07
N TRP A 4 26.14 1.88 5.93
CA TRP A 4 25.55 1.67 4.61
C TRP A 4 24.70 0.37 4.52
N GLN A 5 25.16 -0.73 5.12
CA GLN A 5 24.47 -2.01 5.04
C GLN A 5 23.14 -1.98 5.81
N ILE A 6 23.10 -1.24 6.92
CA ILE A 6 21.89 -1.04 7.71
C ILE A 6 20.89 -0.21 6.91
N GLU A 7 21.33 0.89 6.31
CA GLU A 7 20.47 1.76 5.51
C GLU A 7 19.92 1.05 4.26
N ARG A 8 20.73 0.22 3.58
CA ARG A 8 20.22 -0.60 2.47
C ARG A 8 19.14 -1.58 2.93
N ARG A 9 19.34 -2.28 4.05
CA ARG A 9 18.35 -3.23 4.57
C ARG A 9 17.05 -2.53 4.95
N LYS A 10 17.12 -1.34 5.55
CA LYS A 10 15.94 -0.51 5.83
C LYS A 10 15.22 -0.13 4.55
N ARG A 11 15.93 0.38 3.54
CA ARG A 11 15.34 0.75 2.25
C ARG A 11 14.68 -0.43 1.55
N THR A 12 15.36 -1.58 1.46
CA THR A 12 14.80 -2.77 0.83
C THR A 12 13.55 -3.25 1.55
N ARG A 13 13.58 -3.29 2.89
CA ARG A 13 12.41 -3.66 3.69
C ARG A 13 11.24 -2.73 3.43
N HIS A 14 11.47 -1.42 3.45
CA HIS A 14 10.45 -0.42 3.19
C HIS A 14 9.81 -0.58 1.79
N LEU A 15 10.62 -0.80 0.76
CA LEU A 15 10.10 -1.00 -0.60
C LEU A 15 9.31 -2.32 -0.73
N ILE A 16 9.74 -3.38 -0.03
CA ILE A 16 9.00 -4.65 0.03
C ILE A 16 7.66 -4.47 0.75
N GLU A 17 7.64 -3.75 1.88
CA GLU A 17 6.42 -3.45 2.63
C GLU A 17 5.42 -2.68 1.76
N LEU A 18 5.87 -1.66 1.03
CA LEU A 18 5.03 -0.91 0.10
C LEU A 18 4.52 -1.77 -1.06
N GLY A 19 5.38 -2.58 -1.68
CA GLY A 19 4.98 -3.51 -2.73
C GLY A 19 3.99 -4.58 -2.24
N GLY A 20 4.16 -5.04 -1.00
CA GLY A 20 3.27 -5.99 -0.35
C GLY A 20 1.84 -5.46 -0.19
N LEU A 21 1.63 -4.14 -0.06
CA LEU A 21 0.29 -3.56 -0.02
C LEU A 21 -0.46 -3.70 -1.35
N VAL A 22 0.25 -3.63 -2.49
CA VAL A 22 -0.35 -3.80 -3.81
C VAL A 22 -0.84 -5.24 -4.01
N VAL A 23 -0.04 -6.22 -3.57
CA VAL A 23 -0.40 -7.64 -3.60
C VAL A 23 -1.57 -7.91 -2.65
N LYS A 24 -1.49 -7.42 -1.40
CA LYS A 24 -2.52 -7.60 -0.38
C LYS A 24 -3.88 -7.01 -0.78
N ALA A 25 -3.88 -5.90 -1.52
CA ALA A 25 -5.10 -5.31 -2.06
C ALA A 25 -5.71 -6.11 -3.22
N GLY A 26 -5.13 -7.25 -3.61
CA GLY A 26 -5.59 -8.10 -4.71
C GLY A 26 -5.33 -7.52 -6.10
N ILE A 27 -4.62 -6.39 -6.20
CA ILE A 27 -4.44 -5.68 -7.46
C ILE A 27 -3.68 -6.56 -8.45
N VAL A 28 -2.57 -7.18 -8.02
CA VAL A 28 -1.72 -7.99 -8.90
C VAL A 28 -2.50 -9.13 -9.57
N GLU A 29 -3.40 -9.78 -8.84
CA GLU A 29 -4.25 -10.86 -9.37
C GLU A 29 -5.30 -10.31 -10.35
N LEU A 30 -5.93 -9.17 -10.03
CA LEU A 30 -7.00 -8.57 -10.85
C LEU A 30 -6.52 -8.09 -12.22
N ILE A 31 -5.27 -7.66 -12.33
CA ILE A 31 -4.72 -7.07 -13.56
C ILE A 31 -3.55 -7.88 -14.13
N ASN A 32 -3.37 -9.13 -13.67
CA ASN A 32 -2.35 -10.07 -14.15
C ASN A 32 -0.93 -9.48 -14.17
N ASP A 33 -0.53 -8.84 -13.05
CA ASP A 33 0.77 -8.18 -12.88
C ASP A 33 1.13 -7.13 -13.96
N ASP A 34 0.13 -6.51 -14.60
CA ASP A 34 0.37 -5.43 -15.56
C ASP A 34 0.88 -4.15 -14.85
N ARG A 35 2.19 -3.96 -14.93
CA ARG A 35 2.88 -2.83 -14.30
C ARG A 35 2.43 -1.47 -14.84
N ALA A 36 2.01 -1.38 -16.10
CA ALA A 36 1.53 -0.12 -16.67
C ALA A 36 0.20 0.27 -16.03
N ILE A 37 -0.69 -0.71 -15.78
CA ILE A 37 -1.95 -0.47 -15.09
C ILE A 37 -1.71 -0.07 -13.63
N ILE A 38 -0.82 -0.76 -12.90
CA ILE A 38 -0.45 -0.38 -11.53
C ILE A 38 0.04 1.07 -11.50
N TYR A 39 0.97 1.40 -12.39
CA TYR A 39 1.56 2.73 -12.43
C TYR A 39 0.54 3.80 -12.78
N GLY A 40 -0.33 3.56 -13.77
CA GLY A 40 -1.42 4.46 -14.14
C GLY A 40 -2.40 4.72 -12.98
N ALA A 41 -2.77 3.68 -12.24
CA ALA A 41 -3.62 3.81 -11.05
C ALA A 41 -2.95 4.67 -9.96
N MET A 42 -1.65 4.47 -9.71
CA MET A 42 -0.90 5.25 -8.73
C MET A 42 -0.75 6.73 -9.16
N LEU A 43 -0.59 7.00 -10.46
CA LEU A 43 -0.61 8.36 -10.99
C LEU A 43 -1.95 9.05 -10.75
N TRP A 44 -3.07 8.35 -10.95
CA TRP A 44 -4.40 8.89 -10.65
C TRP A 44 -4.58 9.17 -9.15
N VAL A 45 -4.13 8.26 -8.29
CA VAL A 45 -4.14 8.47 -6.83
C VAL A 45 -3.32 9.71 -6.44
N ALA A 46 -2.12 9.87 -7.00
CA ALA A 46 -1.28 11.03 -6.75
C ALA A 46 -1.95 12.34 -7.21
N ALA A 47 -2.57 12.35 -8.39
CA ALA A 47 -3.33 13.50 -8.89
C ALA A 47 -4.51 13.84 -7.97
N LYS A 48 -5.26 12.84 -7.50
CA LYS A 48 -6.36 13.05 -6.54
C LYS A 48 -5.86 13.67 -5.23
N LEU A 49 -4.74 13.21 -4.70
CA LEU A 49 -4.14 13.73 -3.47
C LEU A 49 -3.62 15.16 -3.58
N GLN A 50 -3.25 15.59 -4.79
CA GLN A 50 -2.82 16.97 -5.08
C GLN A 50 -4.00 17.91 -5.38
N SER A 51 -5.20 17.37 -5.58
CA SER A 51 -6.41 18.16 -5.85
C SER A 51 -6.93 18.84 -4.57
N HIS A 52 -7.88 19.76 -4.75
CA HIS A 52 -8.59 20.41 -3.65
C HIS A 52 -9.33 19.41 -2.73
N GLU A 53 -9.71 18.24 -3.24
CA GLU A 53 -10.34 17.17 -2.45
C GLU A 53 -9.32 16.23 -1.80
N GLY A 54 -8.02 16.52 -1.91
CA GLY A 54 -6.94 15.63 -1.46
C GLY A 54 -7.00 15.32 0.03
N GLU A 55 -7.34 16.30 0.88
CA GLU A 55 -7.50 16.09 2.32
C GLU A 55 -8.66 15.13 2.63
N HIS A 56 -9.81 15.33 1.98
CA HIS A 56 -10.96 14.45 2.13
C HIS A 56 -10.64 13.01 1.68
N ALA A 57 -9.95 12.87 0.54
CA ALA A 57 -9.49 11.58 0.05
C ALA A 57 -8.55 10.87 1.04
N ARG A 58 -7.57 11.60 1.63
CA ARG A 58 -6.68 11.04 2.67
C ARG A 58 -7.46 10.51 3.87
N ASN A 59 -8.43 11.27 4.37
CA ASN A 59 -9.21 10.88 5.53
C ASN A 59 -10.01 9.60 5.27
N ILE A 60 -10.71 9.53 4.14
CA ILE A 60 -11.48 8.34 3.76
C ILE A 60 -10.55 7.12 3.60
N TRP A 61 -9.45 7.27 2.88
CA TRP A 61 -8.55 6.15 2.60
C TRP A 61 -7.81 5.67 3.85
N ALA A 62 -7.45 6.57 4.77
CA ALA A 62 -6.84 6.21 6.05
C ALA A 62 -7.79 5.38 6.91
N VAL A 63 -9.06 5.79 7.01
CA VAL A 63 -10.08 5.02 7.76
C VAL A 63 -10.29 3.65 7.15
N ARG A 64 -10.50 3.58 5.82
CA ARG A 64 -10.73 2.33 5.11
C ARG A 64 -9.52 1.38 5.20
N GLY A 65 -8.31 1.91 5.02
CA GLY A 65 -7.08 1.15 5.12
C GLY A 65 -6.87 0.57 6.51
N LYS A 66 -7.12 1.36 7.56
CA LYS A 66 -7.06 0.88 8.94
C LYS A 66 -8.06 -0.25 9.20
N GLN A 67 -9.32 -0.07 8.79
CA GLN A 67 -10.36 -1.08 8.95
C GLN A 67 -10.01 -2.40 8.25
N ALA A 68 -9.46 -2.34 7.04
CA ALA A 68 -9.03 -3.52 6.30
C ALA A 68 -7.89 -4.26 7.02
N LEU A 69 -6.86 -3.53 7.47
CA LEU A 69 -5.75 -4.10 8.22
C LEU A 69 -6.19 -4.73 9.56
N ASP A 70 -7.07 -4.06 10.30
CA ASP A 70 -7.62 -4.57 11.56
C ASP A 70 -8.44 -5.84 11.32
N ALA A 71 -9.23 -5.90 10.23
CA ALA A 71 -10.01 -7.08 9.88
C ALA A 71 -9.12 -8.28 9.50
N GLU A 72 -8.05 -8.06 8.74
CA GLU A 72 -7.06 -9.09 8.43
C GLU A 72 -6.35 -9.60 9.70
N LEU A 73 -6.01 -8.68 10.62
CA LEU A 73 -5.37 -9.04 11.89
C LEU A 73 -6.28 -9.96 12.71
N ARG A 74 -7.59 -9.66 12.79
CA ARG A 74 -8.58 -10.53 13.48
C ARG A 74 -8.66 -11.91 12.84
N LYS A 75 -8.76 -11.98 11.50
CA LYS A 75 -8.75 -13.25 10.76
C LYS A 75 -7.49 -14.08 11.03
N SER A 76 -6.32 -13.43 11.11
CA SER A 76 -5.05 -14.09 11.40
C SER A 76 -4.92 -14.59 12.85
N LYS A 77 -5.73 -14.05 13.77
CA LYS A 77 -5.73 -14.40 15.20
C LYS A 77 -6.74 -15.50 15.56
N GLY A 78 -7.48 -16.05 14.60
CA GLY A 78 -8.36 -17.20 14.82
C GLY A 78 -9.72 -16.87 15.44
N GLU A 79 -10.19 -15.63 15.31
CA GLU A 79 -11.60 -15.30 15.59
C GLU A 79 -12.39 -15.50 14.28
N VAL A 80 -12.91 -16.72 14.10
CA VAL A 80 -13.98 -17.06 13.14
C VAL A 80 -15.32 -16.95 13.85
#